data_AF-A0A963EWJ2-F1
#
_entry.id   AF-A0A963EWJ2-F1
#
_cell.length_a   1.000
_cell.length_b   1.000
_cell.length_c   1.000
_cell.angle_alpha   90.00
_cell.angle_beta   90.00
_cell.angle_gamma   90.00
#
_symmetry.space_group_name_H-M   'P 1'
#
loop_
_entity.id
_entity.type
_entity.pdbx_description
1 polymer ?
#
loop_
_entity_poly.entity_id
_entity_poly.type
_entity_poly.pdbx_seq_one_letter_code
_entity_poly.pdbx_strand_id
1 'polypeptide(L)'
;MGQIILNWGFPFYLIVLELIFRGVSGLDTSSFIGPAIATAGLSFLLPLTKPKEIGNALHGRTLAVVQANGGVVVNSNDQNLLPFVWLSILIGFLVWFWSSHIALSTPQKTFLFVPAHVAIGFINYLLAAILSAIKGRL
;
A
#
# COMPACT_ATOMS: atom_id res chain seq x y z
N MET A 1 -12.32 9.87 -10.27
CA MET A 1 -13.08 8.90 -9.44
C MET A 1 -12.31 7.62 -9.15
N GLY A 2 -11.64 6.99 -10.13
CA GLY A 2 -10.95 5.70 -9.93
C GLY A 2 -9.95 5.63 -8.77
N GLN A 3 -9.15 6.69 -8.55
CA GLN A 3 -8.19 6.74 -7.42
C GLN A 3 -8.85 6.80 -6.04
N ILE A 4 -10.03 7.43 -5.92
CA ILE A 4 -10.76 7.49 -4.66
C ILE A 4 -11.29 6.09 -4.33
N ILE A 5 -11.86 5.41 -5.33
CA ILE A 5 -12.34 4.03 -5.20
C ILE A 5 -11.18 3.09 -4.84
N LEU A 6 -10.01 3.27 -5.47
CA LEU A 6 -8.83 2.47 -5.16
C LEU A 6 -8.35 2.71 -3.71
N ASN A 7 -8.16 3.97 -3.30
CA ASN A 7 -7.64 4.27 -1.97
C ASN A 7 -8.60 3.84 -0.84
N TRP A 8 -9.90 4.01 -1.04
CA TRP A 8 -10.90 3.70 -0.02
C TRP A 8 -11.39 2.25 -0.08
N GLY A 9 -11.53 1.68 -1.27
CA GLY A 9 -12.05 0.32 -1.47
C GLY A 9 -11.00 -0.78 -1.27
N PHE A 10 -9.74 -0.49 -1.54
CA PHE A 10 -8.68 -1.49 -1.44
C PHE A 10 -8.48 -2.13 -0.06
N PRO A 11 -8.49 -1.39 1.06
CA PRO A 11 -8.44 -2.00 2.38
C PRO A 11 -9.60 -2.99 2.59
N PHE A 12 -10.81 -2.65 2.11
CA PHE A 12 -11.96 -3.56 2.20
C PHE A 12 -11.81 -4.80 1.34
N TYR A 13 -11.27 -4.68 0.12
CA TYR A 13 -11.01 -5.86 -0.72
C TYR A 13 -10.07 -6.85 -0.04
N LEU A 14 -9.00 -6.36 0.60
CA LEU A 14 -8.06 -7.21 1.33
C LEU A 14 -8.67 -7.83 2.59
N ILE A 15 -9.47 -7.08 3.35
CA ILE A 15 -10.19 -7.61 4.51
C ILE A 15 -11.21 -8.68 4.09
N VAL A 16 -11.96 -8.46 3.01
CA VAL A 16 -12.91 -9.46 2.49
C VAL A 16 -12.17 -10.72 2.05
N LEU A 17 -11.03 -10.58 1.38
CA LEU A 17 -10.23 -11.73 0.95
C LEU A 17 -9.66 -12.51 2.17
N GLU A 18 -9.26 -11.79 3.21
CA GLU A 18 -8.88 -12.37 4.50
C GLU A 18 -10.02 -13.17 5.12
N LEU A 19 -11.23 -12.60 5.17
CA LEU A 19 -12.43 -13.26 5.70
C LEU A 19 -12.78 -14.53 4.91
N ILE A 20 -12.62 -14.51 3.58
CA ILE A 20 -12.82 -15.69 2.74
C ILE A 20 -11.80 -16.78 3.09
N PHE A 21 -10.52 -16.44 3.18
CA PHE A 21 -9.49 -17.41 3.56
C PHE A 21 -9.73 -18.00 4.95
N ARG A 22 -10.18 -17.18 5.90
CA ARG A 22 -10.57 -17.63 7.24
C ARG A 22 -11.77 -18.57 7.20
N GLY A 23 -12.81 -18.21 6.45
CA GLY A 23 -14.02 -19.02 6.31
C GLY A 23 -13.74 -20.40 5.70
N VAL A 24 -12.80 -20.50 4.76
CA VAL A 24 -12.41 -21.77 4.13
C VAL A 24 -11.48 -22.60 5.02
N SER A 25 -10.61 -21.96 5.82
CA SER A 25 -9.58 -22.66 6.61
C SER A 25 -10.01 -23.01 8.03
N GLY A 26 -11.06 -22.40 8.57
CA GLY A 26 -11.54 -22.63 9.93
C GLY A 26 -10.57 -22.16 11.03
N LEU A 27 -9.59 -21.31 10.70
CA LEU A 27 -8.58 -20.83 11.64
C LEU A 27 -9.02 -19.59 12.43
N ASP A 28 -8.51 -19.50 13.67
CA ASP A 28 -8.77 -18.40 14.60
C ASP A 28 -8.23 -17.04 14.12
N THR A 29 -8.87 -15.98 14.61
CA THR A 29 -8.55 -14.58 14.28
C THR A 29 -7.09 -14.20 14.57
N SER A 30 -6.48 -14.82 15.59
CA SER A 30 -5.10 -14.52 16.00
C SER A 30 -4.06 -14.93 14.96
N SER A 31 -4.35 -15.96 14.16
CA SER A 31 -3.43 -16.41 13.09
C SER A 31 -3.33 -15.40 11.94
N PHE A 32 -4.31 -14.51 11.78
CA PHE A 32 -4.38 -13.57 10.66
C PHE A 32 -3.86 -12.15 10.95
N ILE A 33 -3.28 -11.93 12.14
CA ILE A 33 -2.69 -10.63 12.52
C ILE A 33 -1.62 -10.17 11.53
N GLY A 34 -0.78 -11.08 11.03
CA GLY A 34 0.28 -10.78 10.08
C GLY A 34 -0.23 -10.24 8.74
N PRO A 35 -1.11 -10.97 8.04
CA PRO A 35 -1.81 -10.47 6.86
C PRO A 35 -2.51 -9.13 7.08
N ALA A 36 -3.18 -8.93 8.22
CA ALA A 36 -3.83 -7.66 8.53
C ALA A 36 -2.84 -6.48 8.62
N ILE A 37 -1.68 -6.67 9.25
CA ILE A 37 -0.61 -5.65 9.29
C ILE A 37 -0.06 -5.37 7.89
N ALA A 38 0.13 -6.40 7.07
CA ALA A 38 0.55 -6.22 5.66
C ALA A 38 -0.50 -5.44 4.84
N THR A 39 -1.80 -5.69 5.07
CA THR A 39 -2.90 -4.91 4.47
C THR A 39 -2.82 -3.44 4.84
N ALA A 40 -2.57 -3.14 6.12
CA ALA A 40 -2.39 -1.77 6.59
C ALA A 40 -1.21 -1.08 5.88
N GLY A 41 -0.08 -1.79 5.73
CA GLY A 41 1.07 -1.30 4.97
C GLY A 41 0.74 -0.97 3.52
N LEU A 42 0.10 -1.90 2.80
CA LEU A 42 -0.34 -1.68 1.42
C LEU A 42 -1.30 -0.49 1.29
N SER A 43 -2.14 -0.26 2.30
CA SER A 43 -3.08 0.87 2.34
C SER A 43 -2.36 2.22 2.40
N PHE A 44 -1.15 2.29 2.94
CA PHE A 44 -0.32 3.50 2.89
C PHE A 44 0.35 3.71 1.53
N LEU A 45 0.60 2.65 0.77
CA LEU A 45 1.27 2.75 -0.53
C LEU A 45 0.34 3.26 -1.64
N LEU A 46 -0.95 2.96 -1.58
CA LEU A 46 -1.87 3.33 -2.65
C LEU A 46 -2.04 4.84 -2.86
N PRO A 47 -2.20 5.67 -1.81
CA PRO A 47 -2.23 7.12 -1.98
C PRO A 47 -0.96 7.68 -2.64
N LEU A 48 0.19 6.99 -2.48
CA LEU A 48 1.46 7.38 -3.08
C LEU A 48 1.49 7.20 -4.60
N THR A 49 0.51 6.53 -5.20
CA THR A 49 0.36 6.43 -6.66
C THR A 49 -0.15 7.72 -7.29
N LYS A 50 -0.60 8.70 -6.50
CA LYS A 50 -0.99 10.02 -7.00
C LYS A 50 0.23 10.95 -7.04
N PRO A 51 0.54 11.55 -8.21
CA PRO A 51 1.58 12.57 -8.27
C PRO A 51 1.16 13.86 -7.54
N LYS A 52 2.12 14.53 -6.88
CA LYS A 52 1.90 15.82 -6.23
C LYS A 52 1.80 16.94 -7.27
N GLU A 53 0.72 17.70 -7.20
CA GLU A 53 0.42 18.80 -8.11
C GLU A 53 1.10 20.09 -7.64
N ILE A 54 1.84 20.77 -8.52
CA ILE A 54 2.52 22.04 -8.21
C ILE A 54 1.63 23.19 -8.69
N GLY A 55 0.48 23.37 -8.05
CA GLY A 55 -0.48 24.42 -8.44
C GLY A 55 -0.04 25.82 -8.07
N ASN A 56 0.66 25.98 -6.94
CA ASN A 56 0.83 27.29 -6.30
C ASN A 56 2.15 28.00 -6.64
N ALA A 57 3.09 27.33 -7.31
CA ALA A 57 4.43 27.88 -7.62
C ALA A 57 4.58 28.39 -9.06
N LEU A 58 3.56 28.20 -9.91
CA LEU A 58 3.61 28.59 -11.32
C LEU A 58 2.89 29.90 -11.58
N HIS A 59 3.43 30.69 -12.51
CA HIS A 59 2.79 31.89 -13.03
C HIS A 59 1.38 31.56 -13.54
N GLY A 60 0.37 32.32 -13.11
CA GLY A 60 -1.04 32.00 -13.37
C GLY A 60 -1.41 31.83 -14.86
N ARG A 61 -0.63 32.43 -15.76
CA ARG A 61 -0.79 32.30 -17.21
C ARG A 61 -0.42 30.90 -17.73
N THR A 62 0.65 30.30 -17.22
CA THR A 62 1.09 28.95 -17.58
C THR A 62 0.12 27.91 -17.02
N LEU A 63 -0.37 28.13 -15.81
CA LEU A 63 -1.35 27.25 -15.17
C LEU A 63 -2.67 27.23 -15.93
N ALA A 64 -3.14 28.40 -16.38
CA ALA A 64 -4.37 28.54 -17.17
C ALA A 64 -4.29 27.80 -18.53
N VAL A 65 -3.15 27.88 -19.23
CA VAL A 65 -2.96 27.18 -20.52
C VAL A 65 -2.93 25.66 -20.33
N VAL A 66 -2.26 25.17 -19.27
CA VAL A 66 -2.19 23.72 -18.99
C VAL A 66 -3.56 23.18 -18.59
N GLN A 67 -4.29 23.87 -17.72
CA GLN A 67 -5.64 23.48 -17.33
C GLN A 67 -6.64 23.53 -18.50
N ALA A 68 -6.54 24.53 -19.39
CA ALA A 68 -7.38 24.64 -20.58
C ALA A 68 -7.21 23.46 -21.56
N ASN A 69 -6.05 22.81 -21.55
CA ASN A 69 -5.76 21.60 -22.34
C ASN A 69 -5.99 20.30 -21.55
N GLY A 70 -6.59 20.36 -20.35
CA GLY A 70 -6.84 19.19 -19.49
C GLY A 70 -5.58 18.60 -18.85
N GLY A 71 -4.45 19.30 -18.90
CA GLY A 71 -3.20 18.88 -18.28
C GLY A 71 -3.13 19.26 -16.80
N VAL A 72 -2.24 18.58 -16.06
CA VAL A 72 -1.92 18.88 -14.66
C VAL A 72 -0.41 18.98 -14.53
N VAL A 73 0.08 20.04 -13.86
CA VAL A 73 1.52 20.20 -13.61
C VAL A 73 1.88 19.48 -12.31
N VAL A 74 2.84 18.57 -12.39
CA VAL A 74 3.26 17.71 -11.29
C VAL A 74 4.74 17.85 -10.99
N ASN A 75 5.14 17.48 -9.77
CA ASN A 75 6.56 17.45 -9.40
C ASN A 75 7.28 16.32 -10.14
N SER A 76 8.32 16.65 -10.90
CA SER A 76 9.13 15.70 -11.67
C SER A 76 9.82 14.66 -10.78
N ASN A 77 10.29 15.06 -9.60
CA ASN A 77 10.92 14.14 -8.64
C ASN A 77 9.89 13.13 -8.10
N ASP A 78 8.66 13.57 -7.85
CA ASP A 78 7.59 12.70 -7.40
C ASP A 78 7.10 11.77 -8.53
N GLN A 79 7.07 12.27 -9.77
CA GLN A 79 6.71 11.48 -10.94
C GLN A 79 7.71 10.35 -11.19
N ASN A 80 9.02 10.61 -11.00
CA ASN A 80 10.06 9.60 -11.12
C ASN A 80 9.98 8.51 -10.03
N LEU A 81 9.32 8.79 -8.90
CA LEU A 81 9.14 7.84 -7.79
C LEU A 81 7.93 6.91 -8.01
N LEU A 82 7.00 7.23 -8.92
CA LEU A 82 5.80 6.43 -9.20
C LEU A 82 6.09 4.97 -9.60
N PRO A 83 7.05 4.66 -10.49
CA PRO A 83 7.36 3.27 -10.83
C PRO A 83 7.81 2.46 -9.61
N PHE A 84 8.58 3.08 -8.71
CA PHE A 84 9.05 2.43 -7.47
C PHE A 84 7.91 2.19 -6.48
N VAL A 85 6.94 3.12 -6.40
CA VAL A 85 5.72 2.92 -5.59
C VAL A 85 4.92 1.74 -6.12
N TRP A 86 4.70 1.65 -7.43
CA TRP A 86 3.99 0.53 -8.03
C TRP A 86 4.70 -0.80 -7.82
N LEU A 87 6.02 -0.83 -7.99
CA LEU A 87 6.83 -2.02 -7.69
C LEU A 87 6.70 -2.42 -6.21
N SER A 88 6.71 -1.44 -5.29
CA SER A 88 6.54 -1.68 -3.86
C SER A 88 5.15 -2.23 -3.52
N ILE A 89 4.10 -1.78 -4.22
CA ILE A 89 2.75 -2.33 -4.07
C ILE A 89 2.71 -3.80 -4.50
N LEU A 90 3.31 -4.13 -5.65
CA LEU A 90 3.36 -5.52 -6.13
C LEU A 90 4.12 -6.43 -5.16
N ILE A 91 5.28 -5.97 -4.68
CA ILE A 91 6.05 -6.69 -3.66
C ILE A 91 5.22 -6.84 -2.38
N GLY A 92 4.58 -5.77 -1.92
CA GLY A 92 3.75 -5.81 -0.72
C GLY A 92 2.58 -6.78 -0.84
N PHE A 93 1.99 -6.93 -2.02
CA PHE A 93 0.96 -7.93 -2.30
C PHE A 93 1.49 -9.36 -2.22
N LEU A 94 2.66 -9.62 -2.79
CA LEU A 94 3.32 -10.92 -2.69
C LEU A 94 3.63 -11.26 -1.24
N VAL A 95 4.13 -10.28 -0.48
CA VAL A 95 4.43 -10.42 0.95
C VAL A 95 3.15 -10.67 1.76
N TRP A 96 2.06 -9.96 1.45
CA TRP A 96 0.75 -10.18 2.06
C TRP A 96 0.22 -11.60 1.79
N PHE A 97 0.29 -12.06 0.55
CA PHE A 97 -0.12 -13.41 0.17
C PHE A 97 0.72 -14.48 0.87
N TRP A 98 2.04 -14.27 0.92
CA TRP A 98 2.97 -15.16 1.61
C TRP A 98 2.72 -15.20 3.13
N SER A 99 2.47 -14.05 3.76
CA SER A 99 2.08 -13.96 5.17
C SER A 99 0.77 -14.74 5.42
N SER A 100 -0.20 -14.63 4.51
CA SER A 100 -1.47 -15.36 4.58
C SER A 100 -1.25 -16.87 4.45
N HIS A 101 -0.38 -17.29 3.54
CA HIS A 101 -0.03 -18.70 3.38
C HIS A 101 0.64 -19.29 4.63
N ILE A 102 1.56 -18.54 5.27
CA ILE A 102 2.23 -18.97 6.51
C ILE A 102 1.24 -19.02 7.67
N ALA A 103 0.36 -18.02 7.78
CA ALA A 103 -0.71 -17.99 8.78
C ALA A 103 -1.62 -19.24 8.66
N LEU A 104 -1.90 -19.68 7.43
CA LEU A 104 -2.71 -20.87 7.16
C LEU A 104 -1.96 -22.19 7.41
N SER A 105 -0.71 -22.28 6.94
CA SER A 105 -0.01 -23.58 6.86
C SER A 105 0.82 -23.88 8.10
N THR A 106 1.42 -22.87 8.72
CA THR A 106 2.34 -23.02 9.86
C THR A 106 2.24 -21.83 10.83
N PRO A 107 1.08 -21.61 11.48
CA PRO A 107 0.86 -20.43 12.34
C PRO A 107 1.82 -20.35 13.52
N GLN A 108 2.34 -21.49 14.02
CA GLN A 108 3.26 -21.52 15.15
C GLN A 108 4.74 -21.33 14.77
N LYS A 109 5.07 -21.19 13.48
CA LYS A 109 6.45 -20.95 13.07
C LYS A 109 6.89 -19.57 13.55
N THR A 110 7.86 -19.51 14.46
CA THR A 110 8.38 -18.27 15.00
C THR A 110 9.65 -17.81 14.29
N PHE A 111 9.82 -16.50 14.17
CA PHE A 111 11.05 -15.83 13.76
C PHE A 111 11.42 -14.79 14.82
N LEU A 112 12.60 -14.90 15.44
CA LEU A 112 13.05 -14.02 16.54
C LEU A 112 11.97 -13.84 17.62
N PHE A 113 11.43 -14.95 18.14
CA PHE A 113 10.40 -14.99 19.21
C PHE A 113 9.01 -14.43 18.83
N VAL A 114 8.81 -13.95 17.60
CA VAL A 114 7.52 -13.46 17.10
C VAL A 114 6.98 -14.43 16.05
N PRO A 115 5.66 -14.65 15.93
CA PRO A 115 5.11 -15.46 14.84
C PRO A 115 5.55 -14.93 13.47
N ALA A 116 6.05 -15.82 12.60
CA ALA A 116 6.71 -15.42 11.36
C ALA A 116 5.78 -14.62 10.44
N HIS A 117 4.49 -14.97 10.38
CA HIS A 117 3.49 -14.23 9.62
C HIS A 117 3.35 -12.76 10.10
N VAL A 118 3.43 -12.54 11.42
CA VAL A 118 3.39 -11.19 12.03
C VAL A 118 4.66 -10.41 11.69
N ALA A 119 5.84 -11.03 11.82
CA ALA A 119 7.11 -10.37 11.48
C ALA A 119 7.15 -9.94 10.00
N ILE A 120 6.68 -10.81 9.09
CA ILE A 120 6.60 -10.52 7.66
C ILE A 120 5.65 -9.35 7.39
N GLY A 121 4.47 -9.35 8.03
CA GLY A 121 3.51 -8.25 7.91
C GLY A 121 4.08 -6.93 8.41
N PHE A 122 4.79 -6.97 9.54
CA PHE A 122 5.42 -5.79 10.14
C PHE A 122 6.53 -5.20 9.26
N ILE A 123 7.37 -6.04 8.65
CA ILE A 123 8.39 -5.58 7.68
C ILE A 123 7.72 -4.87 6.51
N ASN A 124 6.64 -5.43 5.96
CA ASN A 124 5.90 -4.81 4.86
C ASN A 124 5.33 -3.45 5.26
N TYR A 125 4.76 -3.36 6.46
CA TYR A 125 4.24 -2.11 7.01
C TYR A 125 5.32 -1.05 7.18
N LEU A 126 6.49 -1.41 7.71
CA LEU A 126 7.60 -0.47 7.88
C LEU A 126 8.12 0.05 6.56
N LEU A 127 8.30 -0.81 5.55
CA LEU A 127 8.71 -0.39 4.21
C LEU A 127 7.72 0.59 3.59
N ALA A 128 6.42 0.30 3.73
CA ALA A 128 5.36 1.20 3.26
C ALA A 128 5.37 2.55 4.00
N ALA A 129 5.54 2.54 5.32
CA ALA A 129 5.62 3.75 6.13
C ALA A 129 6.85 4.60 5.78
N ILE A 130 8.01 3.98 5.55
CA ILE A 130 9.23 4.67 5.12
C ILE A 130 9.02 5.32 3.76
N LEU A 131 8.47 4.60 2.78
CA LEU A 131 8.23 5.15 1.44
C LEU A 131 7.21 6.30 1.49
N SER A 132 6.18 6.17 2.33
CA SER A 132 5.21 7.23 2.60
C SER A 132 5.87 8.47 3.21
N ALA A 133 6.77 8.31 4.17
CA ALA A 133 7.52 9.40 4.77
C ALA A 133 8.47 10.09 3.78
N ILE A 134 9.17 9.32 2.94
CA ILE A 134 10.06 9.85 1.89
C ILE A 134 9.26 10.68 0.91
N LYS A 135 8.18 10.13 0.35
CA LYS A 135 7.31 10.87 -0.57
C LYS A 135 6.62 12.05 0.11
N GLY A 136 6.30 11.95 1.40
CA GLY A 136 5.76 13.05 2.19
C GLY A 136 6.65 14.30 2.17
N ARG A 137 7.98 14.13 2.11
CA ARG A 137 8.97 15.22 2.11
C ARG A 137 9.28 15.81 0.73
N LEU A 138 8.91 15.14 -0.37
CA LEU A 138 9.07 15.63 -1.74
C LEU A 138 8.01 16.65 -2.14
#